data_AF-A0A4Y2EM85-F1
#
_entry.id   AF-A0A4Y2EM85-F1
#
_cell.length_a   1.000
_cell.length_b   1.000
_cell.length_c   1.000
_cell.angle_alpha   90.00
_cell.angle_beta   90.00
_cell.angle_gamma   90.00
#
_symmetry.space_group_name_H-M   'P 1'
#
loop_
_entity.id
_entity.type
_entity.pdbx_description
1 polymer ?
#
loop_
_entity_poly.entity_id
_entity_poly.type
_entity_poly.pdbx_seq_one_letter_code
_entity_poly.pdbx_strand_id
1 'polypeptide(L)'
;MAGYQDLSEFERGGIVGAREMGHSISEVAMKFGFPRTVISRVYREYRESGKTSNLRHRCGRKKIMQERGQRRLTRIIKRVRRATLPQIAADFIAGPSTSVSV
;
A
#
# COMPACT_ATOMS: atom_id res chain seq x y z
N MET A 1 2.53 4.52 20.78
CA MET A 1 2.34 4.55 19.32
C MET A 1 1.42 5.73 19.00
N ALA A 2 1.95 6.84 18.50
CA ALA A 2 1.10 7.90 17.98
C ALA A 2 0.49 7.39 16.67
N GLY A 3 -0.79 7.02 16.69
CA GLY A 3 -1.50 6.60 15.50
C GLY A 3 -1.42 7.72 14.47
N TYR A 4 -0.96 7.40 13.26
CA TYR A 4 -1.17 8.27 12.10
C TYR A 4 -2.69 8.34 11.88
N GLN A 5 -3.36 9.33 12.49
CA GLN A 5 -4.69 9.71 12.05
C GLN A 5 -4.47 10.45 10.72
N ASP A 6 -4.80 9.76 9.64
CA ASP A 6 -4.86 10.42 8.33
C ASP A 6 -5.92 11.52 8.39
N LEU A 7 -5.57 12.66 7.82
CA LEU A 7 -6.52 13.74 7.60
C LEU A 7 -7.71 13.21 6.80
N SER A 8 -8.91 13.57 7.23
CA SER A 8 -10.10 13.35 6.44
C SER A 8 -9.99 14.04 5.07
N GLU A 9 -10.73 13.54 4.08
CA GLU A 9 -10.79 14.17 2.76
C GLU A 9 -11.29 15.61 2.83
N PHE A 10 -12.19 15.90 3.79
CA PHE A 10 -12.69 17.25 4.05
C PHE A 10 -11.58 18.18 4.58
N GLU A 11 -10.81 17.75 5.58
CA GLU A 11 -9.69 18.55 6.10
C GLU A 11 -8.62 18.80 5.03
N ARG A 12 -8.29 17.77 4.24
CA ARG A 12 -7.38 17.92 3.10
C ARG A 12 -7.89 18.91 2.06
N GLY A 13 -9.17 18.80 1.70
CA GLY A 13 -9.82 19.74 0.78
C GLY A 13 -9.79 21.17 1.30
N GLY A 14 -10.08 21.36 2.59
CA GLY A 14 -10.02 22.66 3.25
C GLY A 14 -8.61 23.27 3.27
N ILE A 15 -7.59 22.47 3.57
CA ILE A 15 -6.18 22.91 3.55
C ILE A 15 -5.77 23.35 2.13
N VAL A 16 -6.10 22.55 1.11
CA VAL A 16 -5.79 22.87 -0.28
C VAL A 16 -6.52 24.13 -0.72
N GLY A 17 -7.82 24.23 -0.45
CA GLY A 17 -8.63 25.41 -0.79
C GLY A 17 -8.07 26.69 -0.16
N ALA A 18 -7.72 26.67 1.13
CA ALA A 18 -7.14 27.84 1.79
C ALA A 18 -5.79 28.25 1.19
N ARG A 19 -4.96 27.28 0.78
CA ARG A 19 -3.68 27.56 0.12
C ARG A 19 -3.85 28.12 -1.29
N GLU A 20 -4.83 27.64 -2.06
CA GLU A 20 -5.16 28.19 -3.38
C GLU A 20 -5.75 29.61 -3.29
N MET A 21 -6.44 29.95 -2.19
CA MET A 21 -6.90 31.31 -1.90
C MET A 21 -5.77 32.27 -1.44
N GLY A 22 -4.51 31.80 -1.41
CA GLY A 22 -3.35 32.63 -1.09
C GLY A 22 -2.98 32.72 0.40
N HIS A 23 -3.68 32.02 1.30
CA HIS A 23 -3.31 32.01 2.72
C HIS A 23 -1.96 31.32 2.95
N SER A 24 -1.15 31.86 3.86
CA SER A 24 0.14 31.30 4.26
C SER A 24 0.00 29.96 4.99
N ILE A 25 1.08 29.17 5.02
CA ILE A 25 1.10 27.88 5.74
C ILE A 25 0.81 28.08 7.23
N SER A 26 1.31 29.17 7.83
CA SER A 26 1.10 29.47 9.25
C SER A 26 -0.37 29.79 9.54
N GLU A 27 -1.02 30.61 8.70
CA GLU A 27 -2.45 30.93 8.87
C GLU A 27 -3.33 29.68 8.75
N VAL A 28 -3.05 28.81 7.78
CA VAL A 28 -3.79 27.55 7.61
C VAL A 28 -3.53 26.60 8.79
N ALA A 29 -2.29 26.51 9.27
CA ALA A 29 -1.95 25.72 10.45
C ALA A 29 -2.70 26.18 11.70
N MET A 30 -2.77 27.50 11.94
CA MET A 30 -3.53 28.08 13.05
C MET A 30 -5.03 27.82 12.91
N LYS A 31 -5.59 27.99 11.70
CA LYS A 31 -7.02 27.84 11.45
C LYS A 31 -7.52 26.40 11.61
N PHE A 32 -6.76 25.43 11.10
CA PHE A 32 -7.15 24.01 11.14
C PHE A 32 -6.56 23.26 12.35
N GLY A 33 -5.70 23.89 13.15
CA GLY A 33 -5.09 23.27 14.33
C GLY A 33 -4.05 22.19 14.02
N PHE A 34 -3.58 22.09 12.77
CA PHE A 34 -2.57 21.10 12.38
C PHE A 34 -1.16 21.70 12.36
N PRO A 35 -0.11 20.89 12.63
CA PRO A 35 1.27 21.33 12.48
C PRO A 35 1.55 21.86 11.06
N ARG A 36 2.39 22.89 10.96
CA ARG A 36 2.83 23.45 9.67
C ARG A 36 3.42 22.39 8.73
N THR A 37 4.07 21.35 9.27
CA THR A 37 4.63 20.23 8.50
C THR A 37 3.54 19.41 7.79
N VAL A 38 2.39 19.22 8.44
CA VAL A 38 1.23 18.53 7.86
C VAL A 38 0.64 19.37 6.71
N ILE A 39 0.43 20.66 6.94
CA ILE A 39 -0.06 21.59 5.92
C ILE A 39 0.86 21.61 4.69
N SER A 40 2.18 21.77 4.90
CA SER A 40 3.17 21.77 3.82
C SER A 40 3.17 20.45 3.04
N ARG A 41 3.05 19.32 3.74
CA ARG A 41 3.01 18.00 3.10
C ARG A 41 1.76 17.82 2.24
N VAL A 42 0.58 18.16 2.76
CA VAL A 42 -0.69 18.07 2.00
C VAL A 42 -0.63 18.94 0.75
N TYR A 43 -0.17 20.18 0.88
CA TYR A 43 -0.11 21.09 -0.26
C TYR A 43 0.91 20.65 -1.32
N ARG A 44 2.06 20.09 -0.90
CA ARG A 44 3.03 19.50 -1.83
C ARG A 44 2.44 18.30 -2.58
N GLU A 45 1.79 17.38 -1.87
CA GLU A 45 1.17 16.20 -2.49
C GLU A 45 0.05 16.59 -3.47
N TYR A 46 -0.73 17.63 -3.14
CA TYR A 46 -1.70 18.21 -4.06
C TYR A 46 -1.02 18.82 -5.29
N ARG A 47 0.05 19.60 -5.12
CA ARG A 47 0.79 20.21 -6.24
C ARG A 47 1.41 19.18 -7.20
N GLU A 48 1.81 18.03 -6.70
CA GLU A 48 2.37 16.94 -7.52
C GLU A 48 1.29 16.11 -8.23
N SER A 49 0.17 15.85 -7.56
CA SER A 49 -0.83 14.88 -8.04
C SER A 49 -2.12 15.50 -8.60
N GLY A 50 -2.36 16.79 -8.32
CA GLY A 50 -3.62 17.48 -8.58
C GLY A 50 -4.80 16.98 -7.76
N LYS A 51 -4.56 16.11 -6.77
CA LYS A 51 -5.63 15.44 -6.00
C LYS A 51 -5.55 15.82 -4.53
N THR A 52 -6.70 16.10 -3.94
CA THR A 52 -6.85 16.35 -2.50
C THR A 52 -6.88 15.04 -1.71
N SER A 53 -7.37 13.95 -2.31
CA SER A 53 -7.49 12.64 -1.68
C SER A 53 -6.17 11.88 -1.61
N ASN A 54 -5.95 11.18 -0.50
CA ASN A 54 -4.77 10.34 -0.29
C ASN A 54 -5.04 8.90 -0.77
N LEU A 55 -5.17 8.67 -2.09
CA LEU A 55 -5.39 7.31 -2.61
C LEU A 55 -4.15 6.38 -2.50
N ARG A 56 -3.00 6.88 -2.00
CA ARG A 56 -1.78 6.06 -1.86
C ARG A 56 -1.95 4.90 -0.88
N HIS A 57 -2.98 4.90 -0.03
CA HIS A 57 -3.20 3.81 0.94
C HIS A 57 -3.68 2.49 0.30
N ARG A 58 -4.18 2.49 -0.94
CA ARG A 58 -4.71 1.26 -1.58
C ARG A 58 -3.77 0.62 -2.59
N CYS A 59 -2.53 1.09 -2.75
CA CYS A 59 -1.54 0.40 -3.58
C CYS A 59 -0.70 -0.58 -2.76
N GLY A 60 -1.32 -1.68 -2.35
CA GLY A 60 -0.56 -2.85 -1.90
C GLY A 60 0.29 -3.42 -3.04
N ARG A 61 1.37 -4.14 -2.70
CA ARG A 61 2.14 -4.91 -3.70
C ARG A 61 1.21 -5.88 -4.40
N LYS A 62 1.06 -5.75 -5.73
CA LYS A 62 0.28 -6.69 -6.53
C LYS A 62 0.81 -8.11 -6.32
N LYS A 63 -0.06 -9.04 -5.95
CA LYS A 63 0.29 -10.46 -5.84
C LYS A 63 0.38 -11.02 -7.27
N ILE A 64 1.56 -11.52 -7.65
CA ILE A 64 1.78 -12.17 -8.95
C ILE A 64 1.11 -13.55 -8.99
N MET A 65 1.01 -14.21 -7.83
CA MET A 65 0.50 -15.58 -7.71
C MET A 65 -0.81 -15.63 -6.92
N GLN A 66 -1.77 -16.39 -7.44
CA GLN A 66 -3.05 -16.68 -6.76
C GLN A 66 -2.83 -17.48 -5.47
N GLU A 67 -3.80 -17.44 -4.56
CA GLU A 67 -3.70 -18.15 -3.27
C GLU A 67 -3.45 -19.66 -3.41
N ARG A 68 -4.06 -20.30 -4.42
CA ARG A 68 -3.84 -21.72 -4.71
C ARG A 68 -2.38 -22.01 -5.05
N GLY A 69 -1.75 -21.14 -5.84
CA GLY A 69 -0.33 -21.23 -6.16
C GLY A 69 0.53 -21.06 -4.92
N GLN A 70 0.20 -20.10 -4.05
CA GLN A 70 0.89 -19.90 -2.76
C GLN A 70 0.80 -21.15 -1.87
N ARG A 71 -0.41 -21.70 -1.68
CA ARG A 71 -0.61 -22.91 -0.85
C ARG A 71 0.14 -24.12 -1.41
N ARG A 72 0.25 -24.25 -2.74
CA ARG A 72 1.00 -25.33 -3.36
C ARG A 72 2.51 -25.15 -3.20
N LEU A 73 3.03 -23.95 -3.44
CA LEU A 73 4.44 -23.64 -3.24
C LEU A 73 4.87 -23.88 -1.78
N THR A 74 4.05 -23.45 -0.81
CA THR A 74 4.29 -23.72 0.61
C THR A 74 4.36 -25.23 0.92
N ARG A 75 3.54 -26.06 0.28
CA ARG A 75 3.59 -27.52 0.45
C ARG A 75 4.88 -28.12 -0.13
N ILE A 76 5.33 -27.67 -1.29
CA ILE A 76 6.58 -28.14 -1.93
C ILE A 76 7.78 -27.81 -1.03
N ILE A 77 7.88 -26.55 -0.58
CA ILE A 77 8.98 -26.10 0.29
C ILE A 77 8.99 -26.87 1.63
N LYS A 78 7.81 -27.16 2.19
CA LYS A 78 7.71 -27.94 3.44
C LYS A 78 8.11 -29.41 3.27
N ARG A 79 7.89 -30.02 2.09
CA ARG A 79 8.27 -31.42 1.83
C ARG A 79 9.78 -31.59 1.76
N VAL A 80 10.48 -30.67 1.09
CA VAL A 80 11.93 -30.79 0.87
C VAL A 80 12.63 -29.50 1.31
N ARG A 81 13.04 -29.45 2.58
CA ARG A 81 13.68 -28.27 3.19
C ARG A 81 14.97 -27.80 2.50
N ARG A 82 15.65 -28.68 1.76
CA ARG A 82 16.93 -28.40 1.06
C ARG A 82 16.79 -28.34 -0.46
N ALA A 83 15.58 -28.27 -1.00
CA ALA A 83 15.39 -28.22 -2.45
C ALA A 83 15.94 -26.92 -3.04
N THR A 84 16.60 -27.02 -4.19
CA THR A 84 17.08 -25.87 -4.95
C THR A 84 15.93 -25.23 -5.75
N LEU A 85 16.07 -23.95 -6.12
CA LEU A 85 15.03 -23.24 -6.88
C LEU A 85 14.60 -23.97 -8.17
N PRO A 86 15.52 -24.55 -8.98
CA PRO A 86 15.13 -25.31 -10.17
C PRO A 86 14.27 -26.54 -9.84
N GLN A 87 14.58 -27.24 -8.74
CA GLN A 87 13.79 -28.41 -8.29
C GLN A 87 12.39 -27.98 -7.83
N ILE A 88 12.30 -26.90 -7.05
CA ILE A 88 11.02 -26.34 -6.62
C ILE A 88 10.18 -25.90 -7.83
N ALA A 89 10.81 -25.27 -8.83
CA ALA A 89 10.13 -24.85 -10.04
C ALA A 89 9.63 -26.04 -10.87
N ALA A 90 10.44 -27.09 -11.03
CA ALA A 90 10.05 -28.32 -11.72
C ALA A 90 8.85 -28.99 -11.03
N ASP A 91 8.91 -29.18 -9.71
CA ASP A 91 7.80 -29.72 -8.90
C ASP A 91 6.55 -28.83 -8.98
N PHE A 92 6.74 -27.51 -9.07
CA PHE A 92 5.66 -26.57 -9.23
C PHE A 92 5.09 -26.56 -10.67
N ILE A 93 5.82 -26.96 -11.70
CA ILE A 93 5.26 -27.04 -13.05
C ILE A 93 4.59 -28.40 -13.28
N ALA A 94 5.11 -29.49 -12.70
CA ALA A 94 4.64 -30.86 -12.89
C ALA A 94 3.20 -31.16 -12.40
N GLY A 95 2.47 -30.19 -11.85
CA GLY A 95 1.13 -30.39 -11.29
C GLY A 95 1.14 -31.27 -10.02
N PRO A 96 -0.02 -31.63 -9.45
CA PRO A 96 -0.09 -32.65 -8.41
C PRO A 96 -0.01 -34.04 -9.05
N SER A 97 0.99 -34.83 -8.66
CA SER A 97 1.04 -36.28 -8.91
C SER A 97 -0.04 -36.96 -8.06
N THR A 98 -1.28 -36.99 -8.53
CA THR A 98 -2.33 -37.81 -7.91
C THR A 98 -2.24 -39.22 -8.48
N SER A 99 -1.40 -40.08 -7.89
CA SER A 99 -1.66 -41.51 -7.92
C SER A 99 -2.74 -41.78 -6.87
N VAL A 100 -4.01 -41.75 -7.27
CA VAL A 100 -5.10 -42.30 -6.47
C VAL A 100 -5.15 -43.77 -6.82
N SER A 101 -4.58 -44.62 -5.97
CA SER A 101 -4.79 -46.06 -6.06
C SER A 101 -6.13 -46.37 -5.39
N VAL A 102 -7.05 -46.96 -6.15
CA VAL A 102 -8.32 -47.56 -5.67
C VAL A 102 -8.03 -48.93 -5.09
#